data_AF-A0A852RDS0-F1
#
_entry.id   AF-A0A852RDS0-F1
#
_cell.length_a   1.000
_cell.length_b   1.000
_cell.length_c   1.000
_cell.angle_alpha   90.00
_cell.angle_beta   90.00
_cell.angle_gamma   90.00
#
_symmetry.space_group_name_H-M   'P 1'
#
loop_
_entity.id
_entity.type
_entity.pdbx_description
1 polymer ?
#
loop_
_entity_poly.entity_id
_entity_poly.type
_entity_poly.pdbx_seq_one_letter_code
_entity_poly.pdbx_strand_id
1 'polypeptide(L)'
;MRHHPVPEPHHSTTQLRWEEVHRRSRVLRRIIDSGRIDFDDLETRAVFADRDELVRALFQQWATLIGASVDLALEVGEVTNASETLCSAHRAALRRAPELYRLVTEEATTPLGARLLEHENLRLAYAVGLATPGTSTHDAATQVAELLASVARPGMRRKPSWLRVAGDWLRGREPETNDVQALLS
;
A
#
# COMPACT_ATOMS: atom_id res chain seq x y z
N MET A 1 6.67 -46.40 34.39
CA MET A 1 6.08 -45.52 33.36
C MET A 1 7.20 -44.99 32.48
N ARG A 2 7.26 -45.38 31.20
CA ARG A 2 8.26 -44.85 30.26
C ARG A 2 7.68 -43.61 29.59
N HIS A 3 8.30 -42.45 29.82
CA HIS A 3 7.98 -41.24 29.07
C HIS A 3 8.44 -41.45 27.62
N HIS A 4 7.48 -41.62 26.70
CA HIS A 4 7.77 -41.47 25.28
C HIS A 4 7.95 -39.98 25.00
N PRO A 5 9.11 -39.54 24.45
CA PRO A 5 9.27 -38.16 24.02
C PRO A 5 8.24 -37.86 22.94
N VAL A 6 7.51 -36.76 23.11
CA VAL A 6 6.60 -36.24 22.09
C VAL A 6 7.49 -35.81 20.91
N PRO A 7 7.27 -36.34 19.69
CA PRO A 7 8.06 -35.93 18.54
C PRO A 7 7.83 -34.43 18.28
N GLU A 8 8.91 -33.67 18.16
CA GLU A 8 8.81 -32.26 17.76
C GLU A 8 8.22 -32.16 16.36
N PRO A 9 7.29 -31.23 16.11
CA PRO A 9 6.73 -31.05 14.78
C PRO A 9 7.82 -30.59 13.81
N HIS A 10 8.19 -31.47 12.88
CA HIS A 10 9.06 -31.13 11.77
C HIS A 10 8.28 -30.30 10.74
N HIS A 11 8.43 -28.98 10.77
CA HIS A 11 7.89 -28.11 9.73
C HIS A 11 8.60 -28.42 8.40
N SER A 12 7.82 -28.60 7.34
CA SER A 12 8.36 -28.67 5.99
C SER A 12 8.99 -27.33 5.59
N THR A 13 9.95 -27.36 4.66
CA THR A 13 10.60 -26.14 4.13
C THR A 13 9.59 -25.15 3.55
N THR A 14 8.52 -25.65 2.94
CA THR A 14 7.40 -24.83 2.43
C THR A 14 6.62 -24.14 3.56
N GLN A 15 6.38 -24.82 4.68
CA GLN A 15 5.71 -24.21 5.85
C GLN A 15 6.55 -23.10 6.46
N LEU A 16 7.86 -23.32 6.62
CA LEU A 16 8.78 -22.30 7.15
C LEU A 16 8.81 -21.04 6.27
N ARG A 17 8.87 -21.20 4.93
CA ARG A 17 8.79 -20.07 3.99
C ARG A 17 7.46 -19.33 4.08
N TRP A 18 6.35 -20.06 4.23
CA TRP A 18 5.04 -19.45 4.39
C TRP A 18 4.93 -18.63 5.68
N GLU A 19 5.43 -19.17 6.79
CA GLU A 19 5.48 -18.48 8.08
C GLU A 19 6.31 -17.19 7.99
N GLU A 20 7.45 -17.23 7.30
CA GLU A 20 8.30 -16.06 7.04
C GLU A 20 7.58 -14.98 6.24
N VAL A 21 6.92 -15.35 5.13
CA VAL A 21 6.12 -14.41 4.32
C VAL A 21 5.02 -13.76 5.16
N HIS A 22 4.26 -14.55 5.93
CA HIS A 22 3.20 -14.03 6.78
C HIS A 22 3.71 -13.13 7.90
N ARG A 23 4.84 -13.48 8.52
CA ARG A 23 5.49 -12.65 9.52
C ARG A 23 5.90 -11.32 8.91
N ARG A 24 6.51 -11.35 7.72
CA ARG A 24 6.91 -10.16 6.98
C ARG A 24 5.73 -9.24 6.66
N SER A 25 4.66 -9.80 6.11
CA SER A 25 3.44 -9.03 5.82
C SER A 25 2.81 -8.44 7.09
N ARG A 26 2.83 -9.16 8.22
CA ARG A 26 2.29 -8.68 9.49
C ARG A 26 3.08 -7.49 10.03
N VAL A 27 4.41 -7.57 10.04
CA VAL A 27 5.28 -6.47 10.47
C VAL A 27 5.11 -5.25 9.57
N LEU A 28 5.11 -5.45 8.25
CA LEU A 28 4.89 -4.36 7.29
C LEU A 28 3.54 -3.68 7.51
N ARG A 29 2.48 -4.46 7.69
CA ARG A 29 1.13 -3.93 7.98
C ARG A 29 1.10 -3.12 9.26
N ARG A 30 1.73 -3.60 10.34
CA ARG A 30 1.85 -2.88 11.61
C ARG A 30 2.57 -1.54 11.45
N ILE A 31 3.63 -1.48 10.64
CA ILE A 31 4.35 -0.23 10.33
C ILE A 31 3.47 0.74 9.54
N ILE A 32 2.71 0.23 8.56
CA ILE A 32 1.77 1.05 7.79
C ILE A 32 0.65 1.58 8.69
N ASP A 33 0.06 0.74 9.53
CA ASP A 33 -1.05 1.10 10.42
C ASP A 33 -0.61 2.11 11.50
N SER A 34 0.64 2.04 11.96
CA SER A 34 1.21 3.04 12.88
C SER A 34 1.64 4.32 12.16
N GLY A 35 1.86 4.25 10.85
CA GLY A 35 2.39 5.34 10.04
C GLY A 35 3.82 5.74 10.43
N ARG A 36 4.57 4.92 11.16
CA ARG A 36 5.92 5.29 11.60
C ARG A 36 6.89 4.14 11.37
N ILE A 37 7.99 4.45 10.71
CA ILE A 37 9.14 3.55 10.61
C ILE A 37 9.94 3.64 11.89
N ASP A 38 9.98 2.53 12.62
CA ASP A 38 10.83 2.32 13.78
C ASP A 38 11.71 1.10 13.48
N PHE A 39 12.88 1.36 12.90
CA PHE A 39 13.78 0.29 12.45
C PHE A 39 14.57 -0.33 13.61
N ASP A 40 14.63 0.32 14.77
CA ASP A 40 15.28 -0.25 15.96
C ASP A 40 14.39 -1.27 16.69
N ASP A 41 13.10 -1.34 16.34
CA ASP A 41 12.20 -2.40 16.79
C ASP A 41 12.74 -3.79 16.43
N LEU A 42 12.84 -4.66 17.43
CA LEU A 42 13.41 -6.00 17.30
C LEU A 42 12.65 -6.86 16.28
N GLU A 43 11.33 -6.71 16.19
CA GLU A 43 10.53 -7.49 15.24
C GLU A 43 10.75 -7.01 13.79
N THR A 44 10.91 -5.70 13.58
CA THR A 44 11.28 -5.12 12.29
C THR A 44 12.64 -5.64 11.82
N ARG A 45 13.68 -5.57 12.66
CA ARG A 45 15.04 -6.05 12.32
C ARG A 45 15.12 -7.56 12.12
N ALA A 46 14.22 -8.32 12.73
CA ALA A 46 14.17 -9.77 12.55
C ALA A 46 13.58 -10.18 11.18
N VAL A 47 12.93 -9.26 10.48
CA VAL A 47 12.21 -9.52 9.22
C VAL A 47 12.84 -8.81 8.02
N PHE A 48 13.44 -7.65 8.25
CA PHE A 48 14.12 -6.85 7.24
C PHE A 48 15.60 -6.74 7.63
N ALA A 49 16.48 -7.13 6.72
CA ALA A 49 17.92 -7.13 6.93
C ALA A 49 18.46 -5.72 7.21
N ASP A 50 17.91 -4.73 6.50
CA ASP A 50 18.26 -3.32 6.64
C ASP A 50 17.07 -2.39 6.36
N ARG A 51 17.28 -1.09 6.62
CA ARG A 51 16.27 -0.04 6.39
C ARG A 51 15.90 0.06 4.92
N ASP A 52 16.85 -0.13 4.01
CA ASP A 52 16.64 -0.05 2.57
C ASP A 52 15.69 -1.15 2.09
N GLU A 53 15.78 -2.36 2.66
CA GLU A 53 14.88 -3.47 2.38
C GLU A 53 13.45 -3.17 2.84
N LEU A 54 13.28 -2.55 4.01
CA LEU A 54 11.98 -2.07 4.48
C LEU A 54 11.42 -1.00 3.53
N VAL A 55 12.24 -0.04 3.09
CA VAL A 55 11.83 1.01 2.14
C VAL A 55 11.37 0.38 0.82
N ARG A 56 12.13 -0.58 0.26
CA ARG A 56 11.72 -1.32 -0.95
C ARG A 56 10.38 -2.04 -0.74
N ALA A 57 10.15 -2.64 0.42
CA ALA A 57 8.88 -3.30 0.72
C ALA A 57 7.70 -2.33 0.80
N LEU A 58 7.89 -1.13 1.36
CA LEU A 58 6.86 -0.07 1.39
C LEU A 58 6.53 0.41 -0.03
N PHE A 59 7.55 0.69 -0.85
CA PHE A 59 7.36 1.08 -2.24
C PHE A 59 6.69 -0.01 -3.07
N GLN A 60 7.07 -1.28 -2.87
CA GLN A 60 6.41 -2.41 -3.53
C GLN A 60 4.93 -2.50 -3.15
N GLN A 61 4.59 -2.35 -1.87
CA GLN A 61 3.20 -2.36 -1.40
C GLN A 61 2.40 -1.21 -2.02
N TRP A 62 3.00 -0.02 -2.13
CA TRP A 62 2.38 1.12 -2.78
C TRP A 62 2.18 0.89 -4.27
N ALA A 63 3.22 0.42 -4.99
CA ALA A 63 3.18 0.09 -6.41
C ALA A 63 2.06 -0.92 -6.74
N THR A 64 1.92 -1.96 -5.91
CA THR A 64 0.83 -2.94 -6.05
C THR A 64 -0.54 -2.28 -5.87
N LEU A 65 -0.71 -1.42 -4.86
CA LEU A 65 -1.99 -0.74 -4.59
C LEU A 65 -2.37 0.26 -5.71
N ILE A 66 -1.44 1.11 -6.13
CA ILE A 66 -1.70 2.10 -7.18
C ILE A 66 -1.89 1.42 -8.53
N GLY A 67 -1.12 0.37 -8.83
CA GLY A 67 -1.27 -0.45 -10.05
C GLY A 67 -2.67 -1.04 -10.14
N ALA A 68 -3.14 -1.74 -9.11
CA ALA A 68 -4.49 -2.29 -9.08
C ALA A 68 -5.59 -1.20 -9.17
N SER A 69 -5.30 0.01 -8.66
CA SER A 69 -6.23 1.14 -8.78
C SER A 69 -6.26 1.72 -10.20
N VAL A 70 -5.14 1.69 -10.92
CA VAL A 70 -5.04 2.07 -12.34
C VAL A 70 -5.76 1.04 -13.20
N ASP A 71 -5.51 -0.25 -13.00
CA ASP A 71 -6.16 -1.33 -13.75
C ASP A 71 -7.69 -1.22 -13.63
N LEU A 72 -8.20 -1.06 -12.40
CA LEU A 72 -9.62 -0.87 -12.17
C LEU A 72 -10.16 0.42 -12.83
N ALA A 73 -9.40 1.51 -12.81
CA ALA A 73 -9.82 2.77 -13.43
C ALA A 73 -9.85 2.67 -14.96
N LEU A 74 -8.97 1.88 -15.56
CA LEU A 74 -8.96 1.59 -17.00
C LEU A 74 -10.11 0.66 -17.39
N GLU A 75 -10.46 -0.32 -16.56
CA GLU A 75 -11.55 -1.27 -16.82
C GLU A 75 -12.94 -0.64 -16.66
N VAL A 76 -13.13 0.19 -15.63
CA VAL A 76 -14.45 0.74 -15.25
C VAL A 76 -14.66 2.16 -15.77
N GLY A 77 -13.59 2.87 -16.10
CA GLY A 77 -13.66 4.27 -16.47
C GLY A 77 -14.33 4.49 -17.83
N GLU A 78 -15.34 5.37 -17.86
CA GLU A 78 -15.78 6.05 -19.10
C GLU A 78 -14.75 7.09 -19.59
N VAL A 79 -13.68 7.30 -18.79
CA VAL A 79 -12.67 8.34 -18.96
C VAL A 79 -11.69 7.93 -20.06
N THR A 80 -11.74 8.66 -21.18
CA THR A 80 -10.82 8.49 -22.32
C THR A 80 -9.47 9.20 -22.12
N ASN A 81 -9.30 9.94 -21.02
CA ASN A 81 -8.11 10.73 -20.73
C ASN A 81 -7.19 10.04 -19.70
N ALA A 82 -5.99 9.65 -20.15
CA ALA A 82 -4.95 9.02 -19.33
C ALA A 82 -4.61 9.78 -18.03
N SER A 83 -4.56 11.12 -18.10
CA SER A 83 -4.24 11.95 -16.94
C SER A 83 -5.34 11.90 -15.87
N GLU A 84 -6.59 11.90 -16.31
CA GLU A 84 -7.74 11.82 -15.40
C GLU A 84 -7.88 10.42 -14.79
N THR A 85 -7.66 9.37 -15.59
CA THR A 85 -7.58 7.98 -15.12
C THR A 85 -6.53 7.83 -14.02
N LEU A 86 -5.31 8.34 -14.25
CA LEU A 86 -4.23 8.28 -13.27
C LEU A 86 -4.56 9.06 -12.00
N CYS A 87 -5.10 10.28 -12.11
CA CYS A 87 -5.55 11.07 -10.96
C CYS A 87 -6.66 10.36 -10.18
N SER A 88 -7.62 9.73 -10.85
CA SER A 88 -8.71 8.97 -10.21
C SER A 88 -8.17 7.76 -9.44
N ALA A 89 -7.29 6.98 -10.08
CA ALA A 89 -6.60 5.85 -9.45
C ALA A 89 -5.78 6.29 -8.23
N HIS A 90 -5.06 7.41 -8.34
CA HIS A 90 -4.29 7.96 -7.24
C HIS A 90 -5.17 8.35 -6.06
N ARG A 91 -6.29 9.05 -6.28
CA ARG A 91 -7.26 9.37 -5.22
C ARG A 91 -7.81 8.09 -4.57
N ALA A 92 -8.09 7.05 -5.35
CA ALA A 92 -8.57 5.78 -4.82
C ALA A 92 -7.51 5.09 -3.94
N ALA A 93 -6.25 5.06 -4.38
CA ALA A 93 -5.13 4.52 -3.59
C ALA A 93 -4.91 5.30 -2.29
N LEU A 94 -4.94 6.64 -2.35
CA LEU A 94 -4.81 7.52 -1.18
C LEU A 94 -5.92 7.30 -0.15
N ARG A 95 -7.17 7.06 -0.59
CA ARG A 95 -8.27 6.74 0.32
C ARG A 95 -8.09 5.38 1.01
N ARG A 96 -7.49 4.41 0.33
CA ARG A 96 -7.29 3.05 0.84
C ARG A 96 -6.13 2.96 1.84
N ALA A 97 -5.02 3.64 1.57
CA ALA A 97 -3.81 3.55 2.40
C ALA A 97 -3.10 4.91 2.56
N PRO A 98 -3.71 5.88 3.26
CA PRO A 98 -3.11 7.22 3.41
C PRO A 98 -1.78 7.19 4.17
N GLU A 99 -1.65 6.35 5.20
CA GLU A 99 -0.42 6.24 5.98
C GLU A 99 0.73 5.61 5.18
N LEU A 100 0.44 4.62 4.33
CA LEU A 100 1.43 4.05 3.41
C LEU A 100 1.97 5.13 2.47
N TYR A 101 1.08 5.95 1.88
CA TYR A 101 1.51 7.02 0.99
C TYR A 101 2.34 8.08 1.72
N ARG A 102 1.98 8.41 2.96
CA ARG A 102 2.78 9.33 3.78
C ARG A 102 4.19 8.78 4.00
N LEU A 103 4.32 7.52 4.42
CA LEU A 103 5.62 6.86 4.59
C LEU A 103 6.43 6.85 3.28
N VAL A 104 5.80 6.53 2.15
CA VAL A 104 6.45 6.55 0.82
C VAL A 104 6.94 7.96 0.47
N THR A 105 6.14 9.00 0.76
CA THR A 105 6.50 10.40 0.49
C THR A 105 7.64 10.87 1.39
N GLU A 106 7.65 10.47 2.67
CA GLU A 106 8.75 10.76 3.60
C GLU A 106 10.04 10.10 3.12
N GLU A 107 10.01 8.82 2.77
CA GLU A 107 11.18 8.08 2.30
C GLU A 107 11.64 8.51 0.89
N ALA A 108 10.75 9.09 0.08
CA ALA A 108 11.10 9.65 -1.23
C ALA A 108 12.12 10.80 -1.15
N THR A 109 12.35 11.37 0.05
CA THR A 109 13.42 12.36 0.29
C THR A 109 14.82 11.74 0.36
N THR A 110 14.92 10.41 0.48
CA THR A 110 16.19 9.68 0.49
C THR A 110 16.63 9.30 -0.93
N PRO A 111 17.94 9.05 -1.19
CA PRO A 111 18.42 8.65 -2.51
C PRO A 111 17.83 7.32 -3.03
N LEU A 112 17.50 6.39 -2.14
CA LEU A 112 16.82 5.14 -2.53
C LEU A 112 15.36 5.41 -2.86
N GLY A 113 14.63 6.10 -1.97
CA GLY A 113 13.22 6.38 -2.18
C GLY A 113 12.96 7.25 -3.41
N ALA A 114 13.79 8.25 -3.69
CA ALA A 114 13.69 9.07 -4.89
C ALA A 114 13.76 8.23 -6.18
N ARG A 115 14.71 7.30 -6.26
CA ARG A 115 14.86 6.39 -7.41
C ARG A 115 13.69 5.43 -7.55
N LEU A 116 13.18 4.89 -6.44
CA LEU A 116 12.01 4.01 -6.44
C LEU A 116 10.76 4.77 -6.88
N LEU A 117 10.58 6.01 -6.44
CA LEU A 117 9.46 6.86 -6.83
C LEU A 117 9.54 7.23 -8.32
N GLU A 118 10.72 7.59 -8.83
CA GLU A 118 10.92 7.87 -10.25
C GLU A 118 10.59 6.65 -11.12
N HIS A 119 11.07 5.46 -10.72
CA HIS A 119 10.76 4.21 -11.41
C HIS A 119 9.26 3.90 -11.41
N GLU A 120 8.58 4.11 -10.28
CA GLU A 120 7.14 3.92 -10.18
C GLU A 120 6.36 4.91 -11.04
N ASN A 121 6.74 6.19 -11.04
CA ASN A 121 6.12 7.21 -11.90
C ASN A 121 6.28 6.87 -13.38
N LEU A 122 7.45 6.39 -13.79
CA LEU A 122 7.69 5.89 -15.15
C LEU A 122 6.76 4.71 -15.48
N ARG A 123 6.65 3.73 -14.57
CA ARG A 123 5.77 2.55 -14.74
C ARG A 123 4.32 2.99 -14.93
N LEU A 124 3.85 3.95 -14.14
CA LEU A 124 2.51 4.51 -14.24
C LEU A 124 2.31 5.25 -15.57
N ALA A 125 3.30 6.04 -16.02
CA ALA A 125 3.24 6.75 -17.28
C ALA A 125 3.00 5.79 -18.46
N TYR A 126 3.70 4.66 -18.50
CA TYR A 126 3.47 3.63 -19.51
C TYR A 126 2.12 2.93 -19.34
N ALA A 127 1.72 2.60 -18.10
CA ALA A 127 0.48 1.88 -17.83
C ALA A 127 -0.78 2.63 -18.33
N VAL A 128 -0.81 3.96 -18.20
CA VAL A 128 -1.93 4.78 -18.69
C VAL A 128 -1.70 5.37 -20.09
N GLY A 129 -0.58 5.07 -20.74
CA GLY A 129 -0.27 5.55 -22.09
C GLY A 129 0.16 7.03 -22.18
N LEU A 130 0.63 7.63 -21.08
CA LEU A 130 1.24 8.97 -21.10
C LEU A 130 2.66 8.95 -21.69
N ALA A 131 3.34 7.81 -21.61
CA ALA A 131 4.65 7.58 -22.22
C ALA A 131 4.58 6.50 -23.30
N THR A 132 5.38 6.66 -24.36
CA THR A 132 5.51 5.71 -25.47
C THR A 132 6.96 5.28 -25.65
N PRO A 133 7.25 4.22 -26.42
CA PRO A 133 8.62 3.89 -26.80
C PRO A 133 9.28 5.09 -27.50
N GLY A 134 10.31 5.67 -26.87
CA GLY A 134 11.00 6.87 -27.34
C GLY A 134 10.79 8.11 -26.47
N THR A 135 9.81 8.10 -25.55
CA THR A 135 9.71 9.13 -24.51
C THR A 135 10.92 9.04 -23.57
N SER A 136 11.51 10.18 -23.23
CA SER A 136 12.54 10.26 -22.19
C SER A 136 11.99 9.73 -20.87
N THR A 137 12.71 8.77 -20.26
CA THR A 137 12.35 8.20 -18.96
C THR A 137 12.14 9.28 -17.90
N HIS A 138 13.03 10.26 -17.87
CA HIS A 138 12.99 11.33 -16.88
C HIS A 138 11.78 12.26 -17.08
N ASP A 139 11.45 12.57 -18.34
CA ASP A 139 10.33 13.46 -18.67
C ASP A 139 8.99 12.77 -18.35
N ALA A 140 8.87 11.48 -18.67
CA ALA A 140 7.70 10.67 -18.36
C ALA A 140 7.45 10.59 -16.83
N ALA A 141 8.51 10.32 -16.06
CA ALA A 141 8.43 10.25 -14.61
C ALA A 141 8.09 11.63 -14.00
N THR A 142 8.66 12.70 -14.53
CA THR A 142 8.41 14.08 -14.08
C THR A 142 6.97 14.51 -14.37
N GLN A 143 6.46 14.24 -15.57
CA GLN A 143 5.07 14.55 -15.93
C GLN A 143 4.08 13.86 -14.98
N VAL A 144 4.31 12.59 -14.66
CA VAL A 144 3.49 11.87 -13.68
C VAL A 144 3.63 12.47 -12.28
N ALA A 145 4.84 12.82 -11.84
CA ALA A 145 5.06 13.43 -10.54
C ALA A 145 4.28 14.76 -10.39
N GLU A 146 4.34 15.62 -11.40
CA GLU A 146 3.63 16.91 -11.43
C GLU A 146 2.11 16.71 -11.42
N LEU A 147 1.62 15.79 -12.24
CA LEU A 147 0.20 15.46 -12.31
C LEU A 147 -0.31 14.96 -10.96
N LEU A 148 0.39 14.02 -10.33
CA LEU A 148 -0.01 13.46 -9.03
C LEU A 148 0.12 14.49 -7.89
N ALA A 149 1.10 15.39 -7.94
CA ALA A 149 1.25 16.47 -6.97
C ALA A 149 0.07 17.46 -6.99
N SER A 150 -0.63 17.60 -8.12
CA SER A 150 -1.83 18.43 -8.24
C SER A 150 -3.08 17.82 -7.59
N VAL A 151 -3.05 16.52 -7.25
CA VAL A 151 -4.20 15.81 -6.69
C VAL A 151 -4.37 16.19 -5.22
N ALA A 152 -5.52 16.79 -4.88
CA ALA A 152 -5.88 17.08 -3.51
C ALA A 152 -5.86 15.80 -2.66
N ARG A 153 -5.13 15.85 -1.53
CA ARG A 153 -5.12 14.75 -0.57
C ARG A 153 -6.51 14.62 0.05
N PRO A 154 -7.11 13.41 0.10
CA PRO A 154 -8.37 13.23 0.79
C PRO A 154 -8.21 13.70 2.23
N GLY A 155 -9.12 14.58 2.70
CA GLY A 155 -9.21 14.82 4.14
C GLY A 155 -9.42 13.49 4.83
N MET A 156 -8.62 13.18 5.87
CA MET A 156 -8.76 11.95 6.64
C MET A 156 -10.14 11.90 7.29
N ARG A 157 -11.14 11.36 6.59
CA ARG A 157 -12.32 10.83 7.26
C ARG A 157 -11.85 9.57 7.97
N ARG A 158 -11.80 9.62 9.31
CA ARG A 158 -11.59 8.43 10.14
C ARG A 158 -12.55 7.35 9.64
N LYS A 159 -12.01 6.23 9.15
CA LYS A 159 -12.84 5.07 8.83
C LYS A 159 -13.60 4.69 10.12
N PRO A 160 -14.93 4.56 10.08
CA PRO A 160 -15.67 4.07 11.24
C PRO A 160 -15.11 2.69 11.59
N SER A 161 -14.74 2.49 12.85
CA SER A 161 -14.19 1.19 13.24
C SER A 161 -15.29 0.14 13.11
N TRP A 162 -14.96 -1.03 12.57
CA TRP A 162 -15.92 -2.13 12.46
C TRP A 162 -16.49 -2.53 13.82
N LEU A 163 -15.70 -2.36 14.90
CA LEU A 163 -16.16 -2.54 16.29
C LEU A 163 -17.24 -1.53 16.68
N ARG A 164 -17.15 -0.28 16.21
CA ARG A 164 -18.20 0.73 16.44
C ARG A 164 -19.47 0.36 15.68
N VAL A 165 -19.35 -0.02 14.40
CA VAL A 165 -20.49 -0.42 13.57
C VAL A 165 -21.17 -1.69 14.10
N ALA A 166 -20.39 -2.69 14.51
CA ALA A 166 -20.93 -3.89 15.16
C ALA A 166 -21.55 -3.58 16.53
N GLY A 167 -20.95 -2.69 17.30
CA GLY A 167 -21.46 -2.25 18.60
C GLY A 167 -22.72 -1.40 18.52
N ASP A 168 -22.93 -0.65 17.43
CA ASP A 168 -24.13 0.13 17.18
C ASP A 168 -25.27 -0.77 16.65
N TRP A 169 -24.94 -1.75 15.80
CA TRP A 169 -25.87 -2.81 15.37
C TRP A 169 -26.38 -3.64 16.56
N LEU A 170 -25.49 -4.07 17.47
CA LEU A 170 -25.85 -4.79 18.70
C LEU A 170 -26.70 -3.95 19.66
N ARG A 171 -26.64 -2.61 19.57
CA ARG A 171 -27.44 -1.68 20.39
C ARG A 171 -28.73 -1.23 19.71
N GLY A 172 -29.08 -1.81 18.56
CA GLY A 172 -30.30 -1.48 17.82
C GLY A 172 -30.31 -0.09 17.20
N ARG A 173 -29.14 0.55 17.05
CA ARG A 173 -29.03 1.78 16.24
C ARG A 173 -28.81 1.36 14.79
N GLU A 174 -29.67 1.84 13.90
CA GLU A 174 -29.42 1.68 12.48
C GLU A 174 -28.11 2.41 12.13
N PRO A 175 -27.11 1.71 11.58
CA PRO A 175 -25.90 2.37 11.11
C PRO A 175 -26.31 3.33 9.99
N GLU A 176 -25.88 4.59 10.07
CA GLU A 176 -26.13 5.55 9.00
C GLU A 176 -25.65 4.95 7.67
N THR A 177 -26.44 5.11 6.60
CA THR A 177 -26.17 4.51 5.28
C THR A 177 -24.77 4.86 4.75
N ASN A 178 -24.23 6.01 5.19
CA ASN A 178 -22.86 6.45 4.91
C ASN A 178 -21.78 5.60 5.61
N ASP A 179 -22.02 5.08 6.81
CA ASP A 179 -21.04 4.26 7.56
C ASP A 179 -20.88 2.87 6.93
N VAL A 180 -21.99 2.29 6.43
CA VAL A 180 -21.96 1.01 5.71
C VAL A 180 -21.28 1.17 4.35
N GLN A 181 -21.60 2.23 3.60
CA GLN A 181 -20.91 2.52 2.34
C GLN A 181 -19.42 2.81 2.54
N ALA A 182 -19.03 3.50 3.62
CA ALA A 182 -17.63 3.78 3.95
C ALA A 182 -16.83 2.54 4.39
N LEU A 183 -17.49 1.48 4.85
CA LEU A 183 -16.86 0.18 5.12
C LEU A 183 -16.67 -0.66 3.86
N LEU A 184 -17.53 -0.46 2.86
CA LEU A 184 -17.51 -1.18 1.58
C LEU A 184 -16.68 -0.49 0.49
N SER A 185 -16.11 0.69 0.76
CA SER A 185 -15.26 1.48 -0.16
C SER A 185 -13.81 1.64 0.29
#